data_AF-A0A7X7KQN5-F1
#
_entry.id   AF-A0A7X7KQN5-F1
#
_cell.length_a   1.000
_cell.length_b   1.000
_cell.length_c   1.000
_cell.angle_alpha   90.00
_cell.angle_beta   90.00
_cell.angle_gamma   90.00
#
_symmetry.space_group_name_H-M   'P 1'
#
loop_
_entity.id
_entity.type
_entity.pdbx_description
1 polymer ?
#
loop_
_entity_poly.entity_id
_entity_poly.type
_entity_poly.pdbx_seq_one_letter_code
_entity_poly.pdbx_strand_id
1 'polypeptide(L)'
;MTAAAGLLIIGSMVPQLAESAPKGDPRAEREKVRAEAAQVASQIDTSKASLAEIDAALQTLQADLNTQQAALARAEDELAQAEKDIADAEAAIEDLTAEISVLKDEMRRRAVQAYVNPTEEDVLSALESNDYNNAANQRFYVELRAQDDADVENRLEGATVDLEAQRVKATEAREVAEAKRAEQAERTEAVAQAKSRKETVAANLQQTINDQVARSLELAETDRELSAEIARQQAELLARLVEQREAEQKAAEARDAELARLRAAEAKAAATVSAAGQESAPSSGGGGGGGGATVTPGPVDAGIQLAYVQGIPVNAMVADQVTAMINAAAADGVTLQIGNSYRSVARQIELRRQNCGSSHYAIYEMSSGSCRPPTAKPGQSQHQLGLAIDFANCSSRGTACYQWLAANASRFGYYNLPSEAWHWSTTGS
;
A
#
# COMPACT_ATOMS: atom_id res chain seq x y z
N MET A 1 -28.88 20.08 -43.75
CA MET A 1 -28.38 20.77 -42.54
C MET A 1 -27.00 20.22 -42.24
N THR A 2 -25.99 21.00 -42.57
CA THR A 2 -24.57 20.76 -42.33
C THR A 2 -24.25 21.05 -40.87
N ALA A 3 -23.58 20.12 -40.18
CA ALA A 3 -22.95 20.37 -38.89
C ALA A 3 -21.51 19.82 -38.95
N ALA A 4 -20.57 20.75 -38.82
CA ALA A 4 -19.14 20.56 -38.97
C ALA A 4 -18.54 19.79 -37.79
N ALA A 5 -17.69 18.79 -38.08
CA ALA A 5 -16.82 18.17 -37.09
C ALA A 5 -15.54 19.03 -36.97
N GLY A 6 -15.41 19.71 -35.83
CA GLY A 6 -14.20 20.45 -35.47
C GLY A 6 -13.09 19.48 -35.03
N LEU A 7 -12.02 19.45 -35.81
CA LEU A 7 -10.78 18.75 -35.49
C LEU A 7 -10.02 19.55 -34.42
N LEU A 8 -10.04 19.09 -33.17
CA LEU A 8 -9.25 19.69 -32.08
C LEU A 8 -7.81 19.15 -32.17
N ILE A 9 -6.92 19.94 -32.77
CA ILE A 9 -5.48 19.67 -32.77
C ILE A 9 -4.95 20.03 -31.38
N ILE A 10 -4.80 19.04 -30.50
CA ILE A 10 -4.08 19.19 -29.24
C ILE A 10 -2.60 19.12 -29.56
N GLY A 11 -1.94 20.28 -29.57
CA GLY A 11 -0.49 20.39 -29.70
C GLY A 11 0.20 19.70 -28.52
N SER A 12 0.79 18.55 -28.79
CA SER A 12 1.69 17.86 -27.88
C SER A 12 3.06 18.55 -27.96
N MET A 13 3.38 19.40 -26.99
CA MET A 13 4.77 19.75 -26.70
C MET A 13 5.43 18.51 -26.07
N VAL A 14 5.96 17.63 -26.91
CA VAL A 14 6.90 16.60 -26.49
C VAL A 14 8.24 17.32 -26.28
N PRO A 15 8.85 17.29 -25.09
CA PRO A 15 10.24 17.72 -24.94
C PRO A 15 11.07 16.85 -25.86
N GLN A 16 11.75 17.48 -26.80
CA GLN A 16 12.61 16.84 -27.77
C GLN A 16 13.85 16.33 -27.01
N LEU A 17 13.75 15.10 -26.48
CA LEU A 17 14.82 14.41 -25.78
C LEU A 17 16.04 14.28 -26.69
N ALA A 18 17.20 14.56 -26.11
CA ALA A 18 18.51 14.60 -26.73
C ALA A 18 18.81 13.38 -27.63
N GLU A 19 19.19 13.67 -28.87
CA GLU A 19 19.84 12.73 -29.81
C GLU A 19 21.31 12.53 -29.39
N SER A 20 21.56 11.66 -28.42
CA SER A 20 22.93 11.18 -28.12
C SER A 20 23.03 9.66 -27.91
N ALA A 21 21.92 8.92 -27.98
CA ALA A 21 21.91 7.47 -28.06
C ALA A 21 21.94 6.99 -29.53
N PRO A 22 22.69 5.91 -29.87
CA PRO A 22 22.64 5.34 -31.21
C PRO A 22 21.20 4.93 -31.55
N LYS A 23 20.74 5.28 -32.77
CA LYS A 23 19.41 4.88 -33.26
C LYS A 23 19.25 3.36 -33.12
N GLY A 24 18.32 2.93 -32.28
CA GLY A 24 17.97 1.51 -32.07
C GLY A 24 18.63 0.82 -30.88
N ASP A 25 19.03 1.52 -29.81
CA ASP A 25 19.40 0.86 -28.54
C ASP A 25 18.15 0.27 -27.83
N PRO A 26 18.02 -1.07 -27.71
CA PRO A 26 16.89 -1.69 -27.04
C PRO A 26 16.76 -1.32 -25.57
N ARG A 27 17.86 -0.89 -24.91
CA ARG A 27 17.80 -0.42 -23.51
C ARG A 27 17.11 0.93 -23.42
N ALA A 28 17.52 1.91 -24.23
CA ALA A 28 16.86 3.22 -24.29
C ALA A 28 15.38 3.11 -24.66
N GLU A 29 15.01 2.24 -25.62
CA GLU A 29 13.61 1.99 -25.97
C GLU A 29 12.83 1.38 -24.80
N ARG A 30 13.41 0.40 -24.10
CA ARG A 30 12.79 -0.20 -22.91
C ARG A 30 12.62 0.79 -21.77
N GLU A 31 13.58 1.69 -21.55
CA GLU A 31 13.47 2.76 -20.57
C GLU A 31 12.33 3.71 -20.91
N LYS A 32 12.19 4.10 -22.18
CA LYS A 32 11.07 4.93 -22.65
C LYS A 32 9.72 4.25 -22.41
N VAL A 33 9.58 2.98 -22.78
CA VAL A 33 8.33 2.22 -22.56
C VAL A 33 7.99 2.13 -21.06
N ARG A 34 8.99 1.98 -20.18
CA ARG A 34 8.76 1.97 -18.73
C ARG A 34 8.32 3.33 -18.19
N ALA A 35 8.92 4.41 -18.68
CA ALA A 35 8.52 5.77 -18.30
C ALA A 35 7.08 6.07 -18.75
N GLU A 36 6.71 5.65 -19.97
CA GLU A 36 5.33 5.76 -20.47
C GLU A 36 4.35 4.91 -19.63
N ALA A 37 4.70 3.67 -19.30
CA ALA A 37 3.90 2.82 -18.43
C ALA A 37 3.71 3.45 -17.03
N ALA A 38 4.76 4.05 -16.47
CA ALA A 38 4.70 4.77 -15.20
C ALA A 38 3.83 6.05 -15.30
N GLN A 39 3.88 6.76 -16.43
CA GLN A 39 2.99 7.89 -16.67
C GLN A 39 1.52 7.45 -16.69
N VAL A 40 1.20 6.35 -17.38
CA VAL A 40 -0.16 5.78 -17.38
C VAL A 40 -0.57 5.34 -15.97
N ALA A 41 0.32 4.62 -15.26
CA ALA A 41 0.07 4.20 -13.88
C ALA A 41 -0.16 5.37 -12.92
N SER A 42 0.48 6.52 -13.15
CA SER A 42 0.28 7.72 -12.34
C SER A 42 -1.11 8.36 -12.48
N GLN A 43 -1.84 8.02 -13.54
CA GLN A 43 -3.19 8.53 -13.84
C GLN A 43 -4.30 7.64 -13.28
N ILE A 44 -3.96 6.63 -12.47
CA ILE A 44 -4.94 5.70 -11.90
C ILE A 44 -5.97 6.45 -11.04
N ASP A 45 -7.25 6.18 -11.29
CA ASP A 45 -8.36 6.68 -10.48
C ASP A 45 -8.47 5.84 -9.21
N THR A 46 -7.87 6.30 -8.12
CA THR A 46 -7.82 5.60 -6.83
C THR A 46 -9.20 5.39 -6.21
N SER A 47 -10.22 6.16 -6.62
CA SER A 47 -11.59 6.03 -6.12
C SER A 47 -12.35 4.87 -6.78
N LYS A 48 -11.93 4.45 -7.97
CA LYS A 48 -12.58 3.39 -8.76
C LYS A 48 -11.74 2.12 -8.86
N ALA A 49 -10.42 2.25 -8.83
CA ALA A 49 -9.51 1.14 -8.97
C ALA A 49 -9.61 0.16 -7.79
N SER A 50 -9.47 -1.12 -8.08
CA SER A 50 -9.31 -2.16 -7.07
C SER A 50 -7.95 -2.04 -6.37
N LEU A 51 -7.84 -2.63 -5.17
CA LEU A 51 -6.56 -2.69 -4.44
C LEU A 51 -5.44 -3.35 -5.26
N ALA A 52 -5.78 -4.35 -6.09
CA ALA A 52 -4.81 -5.03 -6.94
C ALA A 52 -4.30 -4.12 -8.08
N GLU A 53 -5.18 -3.30 -8.68
CA GLU A 53 -4.79 -2.33 -9.71
C GLU A 53 -3.94 -1.20 -9.11
N ILE A 54 -4.26 -0.73 -7.90
CA ILE A 54 -3.48 0.27 -7.17
C ILE A 54 -2.10 -0.29 -6.83
N ASP A 55 -2.00 -1.52 -6.34
CA ASP A 55 -0.73 -2.17 -6.04
C ASP A 55 0.13 -2.35 -7.32
N ALA A 56 -0.48 -2.81 -8.42
CA ALA A 56 0.21 -2.93 -9.70
C ALA A 56 0.72 -1.58 -10.24
N ALA A 57 -0.07 -0.51 -10.09
CA ALA A 57 0.35 0.84 -10.46
C ALA A 57 1.53 1.32 -9.59
N LEU A 58 1.48 1.12 -8.28
CA LEU A 58 2.57 1.47 -7.36
C LEU A 58 3.85 0.68 -7.66
N GLN A 59 3.74 -0.61 -7.98
CA GLN A 59 4.88 -1.44 -8.40
C GLN A 59 5.49 -0.93 -9.71
N THR A 60 4.65 -0.53 -10.68
CA THR A 60 5.11 0.05 -11.96
C THR A 60 5.86 1.35 -11.74
N LEU A 61 5.32 2.25 -10.91
CA LEU A 61 5.95 3.52 -10.54
C LEU A 61 7.28 3.30 -9.80
N GLN A 62 7.34 2.31 -8.90
CA GLN A 62 8.57 1.97 -8.19
C GLN A 62 9.63 1.39 -9.14
N ALA A 63 9.23 0.55 -10.09
CA ALA A 63 10.14 -0.02 -11.08
C ALA A 63 10.72 1.04 -12.02
N ASP A 64 9.92 2.04 -12.42
CA ASP A 64 10.40 3.19 -13.19
C ASP A 64 11.38 4.03 -12.36
N LEU A 65 11.04 4.39 -11.11
CA LEU A 65 11.94 5.14 -10.23
C LEU A 65 13.30 4.44 -10.08
N ASN A 66 13.31 3.12 -9.82
CA ASN A 66 14.54 2.35 -9.72
C ASN A 66 15.33 2.36 -11.05
N THR A 67 14.63 2.33 -12.19
CA THR A 67 15.25 2.40 -13.52
C THR A 67 15.90 3.77 -13.75
N GLN A 68 15.20 4.87 -13.43
CA GLN A 68 15.73 6.22 -13.58
C GLN A 68 16.91 6.48 -12.64
N GLN A 69 16.85 5.99 -11.39
CA GLN A 69 17.97 6.10 -10.45
C GLN A 69 19.21 5.35 -10.93
N ALA A 70 19.03 4.15 -11.49
CA ALA A 70 20.13 3.39 -12.06
C ALA A 70 20.70 4.06 -13.33
N ALA A 71 19.87 4.74 -14.12
CA ALA A 71 20.33 5.51 -15.28
C ALA A 71 21.13 6.75 -14.85
N LEU A 72 20.66 7.47 -13.83
CA LEU A 72 21.40 8.61 -13.25
C LEU A 72 22.77 8.17 -12.71
N ALA A 73 22.84 7.08 -11.95
CA ALA A 73 24.10 6.59 -11.41
C ALA A 73 25.12 6.26 -12.52
N ARG A 74 24.66 5.65 -13.64
CA ARG A 74 25.54 5.42 -14.80
C ARG A 74 26.02 6.71 -15.45
N ALA A 75 25.13 7.70 -15.59
CA ALA A 75 25.51 9.00 -16.15
C ALA A 75 26.53 9.74 -15.26
N GLU A 76 26.40 9.61 -13.93
CA GLU A 76 27.36 10.14 -12.95
C GLU A 76 28.72 9.46 -13.06
N ASP A 77 28.76 8.13 -13.19
CA ASP A 77 30.00 7.36 -13.39
C ASP A 77 30.69 7.73 -14.72
N GLU A 78 29.91 7.87 -15.80
CA GLU A 78 30.42 8.25 -17.13
C GLU A 78 30.94 9.70 -17.14
N LEU A 79 30.27 10.63 -16.44
CA LEU A 79 30.77 11.99 -16.25
C LEU A 79 32.08 12.00 -15.47
N ALA A 80 32.17 11.26 -14.37
CA ALA A 80 33.38 11.16 -13.58
C ALA A 80 34.56 10.62 -14.40
N GLN A 81 34.31 9.63 -15.27
CA GLN A 81 35.32 9.13 -16.19
C GLN A 81 35.74 10.19 -17.23
N ALA A 82 34.79 10.94 -17.81
CA ALA A 82 35.10 12.00 -18.75
C ALA A 82 35.90 13.15 -18.09
N GLU A 83 35.60 13.51 -16.84
CA GLU A 83 36.37 14.48 -16.07
C GLU A 83 37.79 14.00 -15.77
N LYS A 84 37.97 12.71 -15.51
CA LYS A 84 39.29 12.11 -15.38
C LYS A 84 40.07 12.15 -16.69
N ASP A 85 39.43 11.86 -17.83
CA ASP A 85 40.09 11.90 -19.14
C ASP A 85 40.58 13.32 -19.49
N ILE A 86 39.86 14.37 -19.07
CA ILE A 86 40.32 15.76 -19.16
C ILE A 86 41.58 15.96 -18.32
N ALA A 87 41.55 15.55 -17.05
CA ALA A 87 42.68 15.73 -16.14
C ALA A 87 43.93 14.98 -16.63
N ASP A 88 43.77 13.74 -17.12
CA ASP A 88 44.85 12.93 -17.67
C ASP A 88 45.45 13.58 -18.94
N ALA A 89 44.63 14.17 -19.80
CA ALA A 89 45.10 14.90 -20.99
C ALA A 89 45.79 16.22 -20.64
N GLU A 90 45.27 16.98 -19.66
CA GLU A 90 45.88 18.22 -19.17
C GLU A 90 47.26 17.94 -18.53
N ALA A 91 47.39 16.88 -17.73
CA ALA A 91 48.66 16.46 -17.15
C ALA A 91 49.69 16.08 -18.24
N ALA A 92 49.27 15.32 -19.25
CA ALA A 92 50.15 14.98 -20.38
C ALA A 92 50.61 16.22 -21.16
N ILE A 93 49.74 17.23 -21.33
CA ILE A 93 50.10 18.52 -21.94
C ILE A 93 51.16 19.24 -21.12
N GLU A 94 51.03 19.25 -19.79
CA GLU A 94 52.02 19.86 -18.88
C GLU A 94 53.38 19.16 -18.98
N ASP A 95 53.39 17.83 -18.90
CA ASP A 95 54.60 17.01 -18.99
C ASP A 95 55.32 17.20 -20.33
N LEU A 96 54.59 17.12 -21.46
CA LEU A 96 55.16 17.33 -22.80
C LEU A 96 55.65 18.77 -22.99
N THR A 97 54.96 19.76 -22.43
CA THR A 97 55.41 21.15 -22.47
C THR A 97 56.73 21.33 -21.72
N ALA A 98 56.89 20.67 -20.57
CA ALA A 98 58.14 20.67 -19.81
C ALA A 98 59.26 19.95 -20.56
N GLU A 99 59.00 18.77 -21.14
CA GLU A 99 59.98 18.03 -21.94
C GLU A 99 60.46 18.84 -23.15
N ILE A 100 59.53 19.45 -23.90
CA ILE A 100 59.86 20.33 -25.03
C ILE A 100 60.77 21.49 -24.59
N SER A 101 60.52 22.09 -23.41
CA SER A 101 61.39 23.16 -22.89
C SER A 101 62.80 22.64 -22.62
N VAL A 102 62.94 21.47 -21.98
CA VAL A 102 64.24 20.85 -21.69
C VAL A 102 64.99 20.50 -22.96
N LEU A 103 64.32 19.90 -23.95
CA LEU A 103 64.90 19.54 -25.25
C LEU A 103 65.36 20.79 -26.03
N LYS A 104 64.56 21.86 -26.03
CA LYS A 104 64.95 23.15 -26.64
C LYS A 104 66.18 23.76 -25.99
N ASP A 105 66.27 23.71 -24.66
CA ASP A 105 67.44 24.20 -23.93
C ASP A 105 68.68 23.33 -24.17
N GLU A 106 68.52 22.03 -24.36
CA GLU A 106 69.60 21.12 -24.75
C GLU A 106 70.09 21.41 -26.18
N MET A 107 69.19 21.49 -27.17
CA MET A 107 69.54 21.86 -28.55
C MET A 107 70.26 23.21 -28.60
N ARG A 108 69.78 24.22 -27.85
CA ARG A 108 70.44 25.52 -27.78
C ARG A 108 71.85 25.41 -27.23
N ARG A 109 72.06 24.67 -26.14
CA ARG A 109 73.39 24.46 -25.54
C ARG A 109 74.36 23.81 -26.53
N ARG A 110 73.91 22.77 -27.25
CA ARG A 110 74.72 22.07 -28.24
C ARG A 110 75.05 22.93 -29.46
N ALA A 111 74.07 23.69 -29.97
CA ALA A 111 74.28 24.64 -31.07
C ALA A 111 75.29 25.75 -30.70
N VAL A 112 75.19 26.31 -29.49
CA VAL A 112 76.18 27.29 -28.99
C VAL A 112 77.56 26.66 -28.86
N GLN A 113 77.66 25.42 -28.36
CA GLN A 113 78.93 24.71 -28.25
C GLN A 113 79.58 24.47 -29.62
N ALA A 114 78.80 24.02 -30.61
CA ALA A 114 79.27 23.80 -31.98
C ALA A 114 79.73 25.11 -32.65
N TYR A 115 79.06 26.23 -32.37
CA TYR A 115 79.45 27.55 -32.88
C TYR A 115 80.73 28.09 -32.23
N VAL A 116 80.84 27.95 -30.89
CA VAL A 116 81.99 28.47 -30.12
C VAL A 116 83.24 27.62 -30.32
N ASN A 117 83.08 26.32 -30.54
CA ASN A 117 84.17 25.38 -30.78
C ASN A 117 83.91 24.58 -32.07
N PRO A 118 84.12 25.18 -33.25
CA PRO A 118 83.85 24.55 -34.54
C PRO A 118 84.84 23.42 -34.83
N THR A 119 84.33 22.24 -35.16
CA THR A 119 85.13 21.03 -35.42
C THR A 119 86.00 21.10 -36.69
N GLU A 120 85.78 22.10 -37.57
CA GLU A 120 86.54 22.25 -38.82
C GLU A 120 88.01 22.65 -38.58
N GLU A 121 88.31 23.44 -37.54
CA GLU A 121 89.70 23.80 -37.22
C GLU A 121 90.51 22.58 -36.71
N ASP A 122 89.87 21.64 -36.00
CA ASP A 122 90.52 20.45 -35.45
C ASP A 122 90.77 19.35 -36.49
N VAL A 123 89.87 19.16 -37.46
CA VAL A 123 90.03 18.13 -38.51
C VAL A 123 91.09 18.53 -39.54
N LEU A 124 91.15 19.82 -39.91
CA LEU A 124 92.22 20.36 -40.75
C LEU A 124 93.58 20.27 -40.04
N SER A 125 93.64 20.58 -38.75
CA SER A 125 94.85 20.43 -37.92
C SER A 125 95.30 18.97 -37.77
N ALA A 126 94.36 18.03 -37.60
CA ALA A 126 94.65 16.60 -37.51
C ALA A 126 95.16 16.03 -38.85
N LEU A 127 94.59 16.47 -39.98
CA LEU A 127 95.05 16.13 -41.33
C LEU A 127 96.46 16.67 -41.63
N GLU A 128 96.81 17.85 -41.11
CA GLU A 128 98.16 18.41 -41.21
C GLU A 128 99.20 17.65 -40.34
N SER A 129 98.78 17.07 -39.23
CA SER A 129 99.66 16.38 -38.26
C SER A 129 100.05 14.93 -38.64
N ASN A 130 99.44 14.35 -39.68
CA ASN A 130 99.65 12.96 -40.14
C ASN A 130 99.42 11.85 -39.07
N ASP A 131 98.70 12.15 -37.97
CA ASP A 131 98.30 11.16 -36.96
C ASP A 131 96.98 10.47 -37.35
N TYR A 132 97.09 9.36 -38.08
CA TYR A 132 95.95 8.58 -38.55
C TYR A 132 95.07 8.02 -37.43
N ASN A 133 95.63 7.72 -36.24
CA ASN A 133 94.84 7.21 -35.12
C ASN A 133 94.00 8.32 -34.47
N ASN A 134 94.57 9.52 -34.35
CA ASN A 134 93.85 10.68 -33.84
C ASN A 134 92.70 11.10 -34.79
N ALA A 135 92.97 11.14 -36.10
CA ALA A 135 91.95 11.45 -37.11
C ALA A 135 90.79 10.45 -37.15
N ALA A 136 91.07 9.13 -37.01
CA ALA A 136 90.03 8.10 -36.97
C ALA A 136 89.15 8.21 -35.70
N ASN A 137 89.76 8.47 -34.54
CA ASN A 137 89.03 8.69 -33.29
C ASN A 137 88.18 9.96 -33.35
N GLN A 138 88.72 11.07 -33.85
CA GLN A 138 87.97 12.32 -34.02
C GLN A 138 86.76 12.15 -34.95
N ARG A 139 86.93 11.44 -36.08
CA ARG A 139 85.82 11.13 -37.00
C ARG A 139 84.71 10.33 -36.32
N PHE A 140 85.05 9.29 -35.55
CA PHE A 140 84.09 8.52 -34.78
C PHE A 140 83.30 9.39 -33.78
N TYR A 141 83.98 10.31 -33.07
CA TYR A 141 83.30 11.22 -32.15
C TYR A 141 82.43 12.28 -32.83
N VAL A 142 82.80 12.74 -34.03
CA VAL A 142 81.96 13.64 -34.84
C VAL A 142 80.70 12.92 -35.32
N GLU A 143 80.83 11.69 -35.81
CA GLU A 143 79.68 10.86 -36.22
C GLU A 143 78.75 10.55 -35.03
N LEU A 144 79.31 10.24 -33.85
CA LEU A 144 78.52 10.02 -32.62
C LEU A 144 77.76 11.27 -32.19
N ARG A 145 78.39 12.46 -32.23
CA ARG A 145 77.72 13.74 -31.90
C ARG A 145 76.61 14.07 -32.89
N ALA A 146 76.84 13.87 -34.18
CA ALA A 146 75.82 14.10 -35.20
C ALA A 146 74.60 13.18 -34.99
N GLN A 147 74.82 11.94 -34.55
CA GLN A 147 73.75 11.02 -34.16
C GLN A 147 73.02 11.51 -32.89
N ASP A 148 73.75 11.87 -31.84
CA ASP A 148 73.15 12.37 -30.60
C ASP A 148 72.33 13.66 -30.84
N ASP A 149 72.73 14.51 -31.80
CA ASP A 149 72.01 15.73 -32.16
C ASP A 149 70.73 15.43 -32.94
N ALA A 150 70.80 14.50 -33.90
CA ALA A 150 69.63 14.01 -34.63
C ALA A 150 68.61 13.35 -33.68
N ASP A 151 69.07 12.65 -32.65
CA ASP A 151 68.19 12.03 -31.65
C ASP A 151 67.44 13.07 -30.81
N VAL A 152 68.10 14.18 -30.43
CA VAL A 152 67.43 15.27 -29.71
C VAL A 152 66.40 15.98 -30.60
N GLU A 153 66.73 16.22 -31.87
CA GLU A 153 65.80 16.80 -32.84
C GLU A 153 64.56 15.91 -33.05
N ASN A 154 64.75 14.60 -33.28
CA ASN A 154 63.66 13.64 -33.44
C ASN A 154 62.76 13.58 -32.20
N ARG A 155 63.34 13.62 -30.99
CA ARG A 155 62.58 13.66 -29.74
C ARG A 155 61.79 14.96 -29.59
N LEU A 156 62.37 16.10 -29.97
CA LEU A 156 61.67 17.38 -29.93
C LEU A 156 60.50 17.42 -30.91
N GLU A 157 60.69 16.93 -32.13
CA GLU A 157 59.63 16.82 -33.13
C GLU A 157 58.51 15.89 -32.61
N GLY A 158 58.88 14.70 -32.14
CA GLY A 158 57.93 13.75 -31.55
C GLY A 158 57.12 14.34 -30.40
N ALA A 159 57.78 14.96 -29.42
CA ALA A 159 57.11 15.58 -28.27
C ALA A 159 56.19 16.74 -28.71
N THR A 160 56.55 17.49 -29.75
CA THR A 160 55.72 18.57 -30.30
C THR A 160 54.46 18.02 -30.97
N VAL A 161 54.59 16.95 -31.76
CA VAL A 161 53.44 16.27 -32.38
C VAL A 161 52.52 15.67 -31.31
N ASP A 162 53.09 15.01 -30.29
CA ASP A 162 52.33 14.44 -29.18
C ASP A 162 51.60 15.53 -28.39
N LEU A 163 52.23 16.69 -28.17
CA LEU A 163 51.61 17.83 -27.50
C LEU A 163 50.38 18.33 -28.26
N GLU A 164 50.47 18.45 -29.59
CA GLU A 164 49.32 18.83 -30.43
C GLU A 164 48.21 17.78 -30.37
N ALA A 165 48.55 16.50 -30.41
CA ALA A 165 47.60 15.40 -30.26
C ALA A 165 46.90 15.42 -28.90
N GLN A 166 47.63 15.66 -27.79
CA GLN A 166 47.03 15.77 -26.46
C GLN A 166 46.13 17.00 -26.32
N ARG A 167 46.44 18.12 -26.98
CA ARG A 167 45.56 19.31 -27.00
C ARG A 167 44.23 19.04 -27.71
N VAL A 168 44.26 18.30 -28.82
CA VAL A 168 43.04 17.86 -29.51
C VAL A 168 42.26 16.91 -28.59
N LYS A 169 42.91 15.91 -28.00
CA LYS A 169 42.29 14.97 -27.06
C LYS A 169 41.66 15.67 -25.86
N ALA A 170 42.31 16.69 -25.29
CA ALA A 170 41.77 17.47 -24.18
C ALA A 170 40.52 18.26 -24.61
N THR A 171 40.49 18.77 -25.84
CA THR A 171 39.31 19.47 -26.38
C THR A 171 38.14 18.50 -26.57
N GLU A 172 38.38 17.36 -27.20
CA GLU A 172 37.38 16.30 -27.39
C GLU A 172 36.86 15.78 -26.04
N ALA A 173 37.74 15.56 -25.05
CA ALA A 173 37.35 15.12 -23.70
C ALA A 173 36.47 16.16 -23.00
N ARG A 174 36.72 17.47 -23.19
CA ARG A 174 35.84 18.53 -22.67
C ARG A 174 34.46 18.51 -23.31
N GLU A 175 34.37 18.35 -24.63
CA GLU A 175 33.09 18.23 -25.33
C GLU A 175 32.29 17.02 -24.83
N VAL A 176 32.96 15.87 -24.63
CA VAL A 176 32.35 14.67 -24.06
C VAL A 176 31.86 14.92 -22.63
N ALA A 177 32.66 15.55 -21.78
CA ALA A 177 32.26 15.86 -20.41
C ALA A 177 31.08 16.85 -20.36
N GLU A 178 31.04 17.86 -21.23
CA GLU A 178 29.89 18.76 -21.34
C GLU A 178 28.61 18.02 -21.74
N ALA A 179 28.69 17.13 -22.73
CA ALA A 179 27.57 16.28 -23.11
C ALA A 179 27.11 15.38 -21.95
N LYS A 180 28.04 14.83 -21.17
CA LYS A 180 27.73 14.01 -19.99
C LYS A 180 27.15 14.80 -18.83
N ARG A 181 27.55 16.05 -18.61
CA ARG A 181 26.89 16.95 -17.65
C ARG A 181 25.45 17.26 -18.06
N ALA A 182 25.21 17.52 -19.34
CA ALA A 182 23.86 17.73 -19.85
C ALA A 182 22.99 16.48 -19.65
N GLU A 183 23.51 15.29 -19.98
CA GLU A 183 22.82 14.03 -19.75
C GLU A 183 22.52 13.80 -18.25
N GLN A 184 23.49 14.02 -17.35
CA GLN A 184 23.28 13.91 -15.90
C GLN A 184 22.16 14.83 -15.41
N ALA A 185 22.09 16.06 -15.91
CA ALA A 185 21.02 17.00 -15.56
C ALA A 185 19.64 16.50 -16.02
N GLU A 186 19.54 15.98 -17.25
CA GLU A 186 18.30 15.36 -17.76
C GLU A 186 17.88 14.13 -16.92
N ARG A 187 18.84 13.27 -16.54
CA ARG A 187 18.56 12.10 -15.69
C ARG A 187 18.14 12.48 -14.28
N THR A 188 18.70 13.56 -13.74
CA THR A 188 18.30 14.10 -12.44
C THR A 188 16.84 14.55 -12.45
N GLU A 189 16.44 15.27 -13.50
CA GLU A 189 15.05 15.69 -13.70
C GLU A 189 14.11 14.48 -13.90
N ALA A 190 14.52 13.47 -14.66
CA ALA A 190 13.75 12.24 -14.85
C ALA A 190 13.47 11.52 -13.52
N VAL A 191 14.46 11.44 -12.62
CA VAL A 191 14.28 10.90 -11.26
C VAL A 191 13.32 11.76 -10.44
N ALA A 192 13.41 13.09 -10.52
CA ALA A 192 12.50 13.99 -9.82
C ALA A 192 11.06 13.79 -10.27
N GLN A 193 10.83 13.68 -11.58
CA GLN A 193 9.50 13.40 -12.14
C GLN A 193 8.97 12.02 -11.73
N ALA A 194 9.81 10.98 -11.71
CA ALA A 194 9.42 9.65 -11.25
C ALA A 194 8.98 9.66 -9.78
N LYS A 195 9.68 10.41 -8.91
CA LYS A 195 9.29 10.62 -7.51
C LYS A 195 7.94 11.36 -7.40
N SER A 196 7.79 12.47 -8.13
CA SER A 196 6.56 13.27 -8.14
C SER A 196 5.33 12.46 -8.57
N ARG A 197 5.46 11.60 -9.60
CA ARG A 197 4.39 10.68 -10.02
C ARG A 197 3.96 9.73 -8.89
N LYS A 198 4.91 9.18 -8.13
CA LYS A 198 4.62 8.31 -6.99
C LYS A 198 3.93 9.06 -5.85
N GLU A 199 4.40 10.25 -5.53
CA GLU A 199 3.80 11.11 -4.51
C GLU A 199 2.37 11.51 -4.87
N THR A 200 2.09 11.79 -6.14
CA THR A 200 0.75 12.10 -6.65
C THR A 200 -0.23 10.95 -6.40
N VAL A 201 0.14 9.71 -6.74
CA VAL A 201 -0.72 8.54 -6.49
C VAL A 201 -0.92 8.30 -5.00
N ALA A 202 0.13 8.47 -4.19
CA ALA A 202 0.03 8.35 -2.74
C ALA A 202 -0.93 9.39 -2.13
N ALA A 203 -0.87 10.64 -2.59
CA ALA A 203 -1.77 11.71 -2.16
C ALA A 203 -3.23 11.42 -2.56
N ASN A 204 -3.47 11.00 -3.80
CA ASN A 204 -4.80 10.63 -4.28
C ASN A 204 -5.39 9.45 -3.50
N LEU A 205 -4.56 8.44 -3.19
CA LEU A 205 -4.95 7.31 -2.35
C LEU A 205 -5.32 7.75 -0.94
N GLN A 206 -4.51 8.61 -0.32
CA GLN A 206 -4.79 9.13 1.01
C GLN A 206 -6.11 9.90 1.05
N GLN A 207 -6.37 10.72 0.02
CA GLN A 207 -7.63 11.45 -0.09
C GLN A 207 -8.82 10.49 -0.27
N THR A 208 -8.68 9.46 -1.10
CA THR A 208 -9.71 8.43 -1.29
C THR A 208 -10.05 7.73 0.03
N ILE A 209 -9.04 7.38 0.82
CA ILE A 209 -9.23 6.76 2.14
C ILE A 209 -9.99 7.72 3.07
N ASN A 210 -9.60 9.00 3.11
CA ASN A 210 -10.27 10.00 3.93
C ASN A 210 -11.75 10.16 3.53
N ASP A 211 -12.04 10.21 2.22
CA ASP A 211 -13.40 10.34 1.69
C ASP A 211 -14.25 9.09 2.01
N GLN A 212 -13.67 7.89 1.90
CA GLN A 212 -14.35 6.64 2.27
C GLN A 212 -14.65 6.57 3.78
N VAL A 213 -13.72 7.03 4.63
CA VAL A 213 -13.95 7.12 6.07
C VAL A 213 -15.07 8.12 6.39
N ALA A 214 -15.05 9.30 5.78
CA ALA A 214 -16.10 10.30 5.95
C ALA A 214 -17.48 9.75 5.53
N ARG A 215 -17.57 9.11 4.35
CA ARG A 215 -18.77 8.43 3.86
C ARG A 215 -19.25 7.35 4.84
N SER A 216 -18.35 6.56 5.41
CA SER A 216 -18.70 5.52 6.37
C SER A 216 -19.30 6.11 7.67
N LEU A 217 -18.80 7.26 8.12
CA LEU A 217 -19.33 7.95 9.29
C LEU A 217 -20.74 8.52 9.01
N GLU A 218 -20.94 9.15 7.85
CA GLU A 218 -22.24 9.66 7.39
C GLU A 218 -23.29 8.54 7.28
N LEU A 219 -22.91 7.39 6.72
CA LEU A 219 -23.79 6.22 6.64
C LEU A 219 -24.17 5.68 8.02
N ALA A 220 -23.22 5.65 8.96
CA ALA A 220 -23.49 5.21 10.33
C ALA A 220 -24.41 6.19 11.09
N GLU A 221 -24.31 7.48 10.82
CA GLU A 221 -25.24 8.48 11.35
C GLU A 221 -26.64 8.29 10.78
N THR A 222 -26.75 8.15 9.46
CA THR A 222 -28.02 7.88 8.76
C THR A 222 -28.70 6.61 9.28
N ASP A 223 -27.95 5.53 9.49
CA ASP A 223 -28.46 4.26 10.01
C ASP A 223 -29.04 4.42 11.43
N ARG A 224 -28.39 5.21 12.29
CA ARG A 224 -28.91 5.51 13.64
C ARG A 224 -30.20 6.32 13.58
N GLU A 225 -30.28 7.30 12.69
CA GLU A 225 -31.49 8.12 12.52
C GLU A 225 -32.68 7.28 12.05
N LEU A 226 -32.48 6.46 11.03
CA LEU A 226 -33.49 5.55 10.50
C LEU A 226 -33.90 4.51 11.55
N SER A 227 -32.94 3.95 12.29
CA SER A 227 -33.22 3.02 13.39
C SER A 227 -34.09 3.66 14.48
N ALA A 228 -33.80 4.91 14.85
CA ALA A 228 -34.61 5.66 15.80
C ALA A 228 -36.03 5.95 15.27
N GLU A 229 -36.17 6.21 13.97
CA GLU A 229 -37.47 6.39 13.34
C GLU A 229 -38.30 5.10 13.35
N ILE A 230 -37.69 3.97 12.97
CA ILE A 230 -38.34 2.65 13.02
C ILE A 230 -38.82 2.34 14.44
N ALA A 231 -37.99 2.57 15.45
CA ALA A 231 -38.36 2.36 16.85
C ALA A 231 -39.55 3.23 17.28
N ARG A 232 -39.58 4.51 16.85
CA ARG A 232 -40.72 5.41 17.10
C ARG A 232 -42.00 4.89 16.42
N GLN A 233 -41.93 4.49 15.15
CA GLN A 233 -43.07 3.95 14.40
C GLN A 233 -43.61 2.66 15.03
N GLN A 234 -42.73 1.76 15.49
CA GLN A 234 -43.10 0.53 16.16
C GLN A 234 -43.77 0.81 17.51
N ALA A 235 -43.24 1.74 18.31
CA ALA A 235 -43.85 2.16 19.58
C ALA A 235 -45.25 2.75 19.37
N GLU A 236 -45.43 3.59 18.34
CA GLU A 236 -46.73 4.18 17.99
C GLU A 236 -47.74 3.12 17.49
N LEU A 237 -47.30 2.13 16.73
CA LEU A 237 -48.14 1.01 16.32
C LEU A 237 -48.57 0.16 17.53
N LEU A 238 -47.65 -0.16 18.44
CA LEU A 238 -47.95 -0.89 19.66
C LEU A 238 -48.94 -0.12 20.54
N ALA A 239 -48.77 1.20 20.70
CA ALA A 239 -49.70 2.05 21.44
C ALA A 239 -51.12 1.98 20.84
N ARG A 240 -51.25 2.11 19.51
CA ARG A 240 -52.54 1.97 18.81
C ARG A 240 -53.19 0.59 19.00
N LEU A 241 -52.41 -0.47 18.99
CA LEU A 241 -52.90 -1.84 19.23
C LEU A 241 -53.40 -2.02 20.67
N VAL A 242 -52.70 -1.44 21.65
CA VAL A 242 -53.15 -1.45 23.06
C VAL A 242 -54.45 -0.67 23.21
N GLU A 243 -54.55 0.54 22.66
CA GLU A 243 -55.78 1.33 22.68
C GLU A 243 -56.97 0.59 22.03
N GLN A 244 -56.75 -0.09 20.89
CA GLN A 244 -57.77 -0.92 20.27
C GLN A 244 -58.23 -2.07 21.18
N ARG A 245 -57.29 -2.80 21.79
CA ARG A 245 -57.62 -3.90 22.71
C ARG A 245 -58.39 -3.41 23.94
N GLU A 246 -57.99 -2.29 24.51
CA GLU A 246 -58.71 -1.68 25.63
C GLU A 246 -60.13 -1.26 25.23
N ALA A 247 -60.31 -0.69 24.03
CA ALA A 247 -61.63 -0.34 23.51
C ALA A 247 -62.50 -1.59 23.25
N GLU A 248 -61.93 -2.65 22.68
CA GLU A 248 -62.60 -3.94 22.49
C GLU A 248 -63.01 -4.58 23.81
N GLN A 249 -62.13 -4.57 24.82
CA GLN A 249 -62.39 -5.09 26.15
C GLN A 249 -63.51 -4.31 26.84
N LYS A 250 -63.47 -2.97 26.81
CA LYS A 250 -64.58 -2.14 27.33
C LYS A 250 -65.90 -2.43 26.62
N ALA A 251 -65.87 -2.64 25.30
CA ALA A 251 -67.05 -3.00 24.53
C ALA A 251 -67.57 -4.42 24.85
N ALA A 252 -66.69 -5.37 25.19
CA ALA A 252 -67.07 -6.69 25.67
C ALA A 252 -67.68 -6.61 27.08
N GLU A 253 -67.05 -5.90 28.02
CA GLU A 253 -67.56 -5.67 29.37
C GLU A 253 -68.92 -4.98 29.36
N ALA A 254 -69.13 -3.99 28.48
CA ALA A 254 -70.43 -3.34 28.30
C ALA A 254 -71.50 -4.31 27.78
N ARG A 255 -71.14 -5.20 26.84
CA ARG A 255 -72.04 -6.25 26.32
C ARG A 255 -72.39 -7.27 27.40
N ASP A 256 -71.42 -7.72 28.18
CA ASP A 256 -71.63 -8.67 29.27
C ASP A 256 -72.48 -8.05 30.40
N ALA A 257 -72.24 -6.78 30.74
CA ALA A 257 -73.03 -6.04 31.71
C ALA A 257 -74.50 -5.90 31.26
N GLU A 258 -74.73 -5.63 29.97
CA GLU A 258 -76.07 -5.59 29.41
C GLU A 258 -76.73 -6.97 29.43
N LEU A 259 -76.01 -8.02 29.04
CA LEU A 259 -76.50 -9.39 29.10
C LEU A 259 -76.83 -9.82 30.54
N ALA A 260 -76.02 -9.41 31.52
CA ALA A 260 -76.26 -9.64 32.94
C ALA A 260 -77.50 -8.87 33.43
N ARG A 261 -77.72 -7.64 32.98
CA ARG A 261 -78.96 -6.88 33.27
C ARG A 261 -80.19 -7.59 32.72
N LEU A 262 -80.14 -8.06 31.48
CA LEU A 262 -81.23 -8.83 30.86
C LEU A 262 -81.51 -10.12 31.63
N ARG A 263 -80.46 -10.90 31.96
CA ARG A 263 -80.60 -12.11 32.79
C ARG A 263 -81.12 -11.81 34.20
N ALA A 264 -80.71 -10.72 34.83
CA ALA A 264 -81.22 -10.33 36.14
C ALA A 264 -82.68 -9.90 36.09
N ALA A 265 -83.12 -9.27 34.99
CA ALA A 265 -84.53 -8.98 34.74
C ALA A 265 -85.35 -10.25 34.53
N GLU A 266 -84.84 -11.21 33.75
CA GLU A 266 -85.43 -12.56 33.60
C GLU A 266 -85.46 -13.33 34.93
N ALA A 267 -84.38 -13.30 35.71
CA ALA A 267 -84.31 -13.95 37.02
C ALA A 267 -85.25 -13.31 38.05
N LYS A 268 -85.45 -11.98 38.02
CA LYS A 268 -86.49 -11.32 38.81
C LYS A 268 -87.89 -11.73 38.39
N ALA A 269 -88.13 -11.91 37.09
CA ALA A 269 -89.39 -12.44 36.57
C ALA A 269 -89.58 -13.93 36.92
N ALA A 270 -88.50 -14.71 37.02
CA ALA A 270 -88.52 -16.10 37.46
C ALA A 270 -88.63 -16.25 39.00
N ALA A 271 -88.07 -15.33 39.78
CA ALA A 271 -88.15 -15.30 41.25
C ALA A 271 -89.57 -14.94 41.75
N THR A 272 -90.42 -14.36 40.92
CA THR A 272 -91.88 -14.28 41.17
C THR A 272 -92.60 -15.62 41.01
N VAL A 273 -91.92 -16.72 40.63
CA VAL A 273 -92.54 -18.03 40.35
C VAL A 273 -91.99 -19.21 41.18
N SER A 274 -90.83 -19.15 41.85
CA SER A 274 -90.45 -20.25 42.75
C SER A 274 -89.36 -19.90 43.77
N ALA A 275 -89.52 -20.46 44.97
CA ALA A 275 -88.59 -20.43 46.08
C ALA A 275 -87.67 -21.68 46.08
N ALA A 276 -86.53 -21.54 46.77
CA ALA A 276 -85.60 -22.57 47.26
C ALA A 276 -84.35 -22.91 46.41
N GLY A 277 -83.19 -22.98 47.10
CA GLY A 277 -82.04 -23.81 46.71
C GLY A 277 -80.67 -23.12 46.74
N GLN A 278 -79.89 -23.36 47.79
CA GLN A 278 -78.45 -23.06 47.92
C GLN A 278 -77.60 -24.01 47.05
N GLU A 279 -76.37 -23.62 46.66
CA GLU A 279 -75.10 -24.30 47.03
C GLU A 279 -73.85 -23.75 46.29
N SER A 280 -72.69 -24.15 46.82
CA SER A 280 -71.38 -23.47 46.86
C SER A 280 -70.39 -23.82 45.74
N ALA A 281 -69.32 -23.01 45.64
CA ALA A 281 -68.15 -23.10 44.74
C ALA A 281 -67.35 -24.42 44.80
N PRO A 282 -66.36 -24.63 43.90
CA PRO A 282 -64.99 -24.32 44.33
C PRO A 282 -64.03 -23.74 43.27
N SER A 283 -62.94 -23.22 43.81
CA SER A 283 -61.70 -22.72 43.24
C SER A 283 -60.68 -23.85 42.97
N SER A 284 -59.83 -23.69 41.95
CA SER A 284 -58.42 -24.16 41.89
C SER A 284 -57.75 -23.41 40.73
N GLY A 285 -56.62 -22.70 40.88
CA GLY A 285 -55.28 -23.19 41.27
C GLY A 285 -54.66 -23.87 40.04
N GLY A 286 -53.53 -23.49 39.44
CA GLY A 286 -52.36 -22.72 39.85
C GLY A 286 -51.13 -23.45 39.29
N GLY A 287 -50.13 -22.70 38.77
CA GLY A 287 -48.72 -23.10 38.89
C GLY A 287 -47.96 -23.63 37.66
N GLY A 288 -46.83 -22.97 37.40
CA GLY A 288 -45.54 -23.56 36.97
C GLY A 288 -45.28 -23.52 35.46
N GLY A 289 -44.27 -22.83 34.91
CA GLY A 289 -42.98 -22.42 35.49
C GLY A 289 -41.85 -22.98 34.61
N GLY A 290 -41.77 -22.56 33.34
CA GLY A 290 -40.68 -22.90 32.43
C GLY A 290 -39.68 -21.75 32.37
N GLY A 291 -38.53 -21.90 33.04
CA GLY A 291 -37.43 -20.95 32.99
C GLY A 291 -36.74 -21.00 31.63
N GLY A 292 -37.32 -20.34 30.63
CA GLY A 292 -36.63 -20.02 29.38
C GLY A 292 -35.52 -19.00 29.63
N ALA A 293 -34.50 -18.98 28.77
CA ALA A 293 -33.53 -17.89 28.80
C ALA A 293 -34.28 -16.56 28.63
N THR A 294 -34.01 -15.60 29.52
CA THR A 294 -34.62 -14.27 29.47
C THR A 294 -33.61 -13.26 28.97
N VAL A 295 -34.01 -12.41 28.02
CA VAL A 295 -33.21 -11.29 27.55
C VAL A 295 -33.25 -10.17 28.59
N THR A 296 -32.09 -9.67 29.01
CA THR A 296 -32.00 -8.45 29.82
C THR A 296 -31.35 -7.33 29.02
N PRO A 297 -31.87 -6.08 29.01
CA PRO A 297 -31.21 -4.96 28.34
C PRO A 297 -29.79 -4.73 28.85
N GLY A 298 -28.85 -4.45 27.95
CA GLY A 298 -27.45 -4.16 28.26
C GLY A 298 -27.04 -2.72 27.91
N PRO A 299 -25.77 -2.35 28.12
CA PRO A 299 -25.24 -1.05 27.72
C PRO A 299 -25.04 -0.94 26.21
N VAL A 300 -24.83 0.27 25.70
CA VAL A 300 -24.31 0.51 24.35
C VAL A 300 -22.78 0.51 24.40
N ASP A 301 -22.12 -0.30 23.59
CA ASP A 301 -20.66 -0.31 23.41
C ASP A 301 -20.31 -0.20 21.92
N ALA A 302 -19.42 0.74 21.57
CA ALA A 302 -19.00 1.04 20.20
C ALA A 302 -20.16 1.24 19.20
N GLY A 303 -21.30 1.78 19.66
CA GLY A 303 -22.49 1.99 18.83
C GLY A 303 -23.42 0.77 18.69
N ILE A 304 -23.12 -0.34 19.38
CA ILE A 304 -23.95 -1.55 19.39
C ILE A 304 -24.73 -1.59 20.70
N GLN A 305 -26.05 -1.66 20.60
CA GLN A 305 -26.91 -1.94 21.75
C GLN A 305 -26.74 -3.40 22.14
N LEU A 306 -26.25 -3.67 23.35
CA LEU A 306 -26.10 -5.03 23.86
C LEU A 306 -27.35 -5.46 24.63
N ALA A 307 -27.54 -6.77 24.72
CA ALA A 307 -28.44 -7.43 25.64
C ALA A 307 -27.76 -8.66 26.23
N TYR A 308 -28.19 -9.11 27.40
CA TYR A 308 -27.62 -10.28 28.07
C TYR A 308 -28.52 -11.50 27.87
N VAL A 309 -27.93 -12.58 27.36
CA VAL A 309 -28.53 -13.91 27.26
C VAL A 309 -27.61 -14.89 27.99
N GLN A 310 -28.14 -15.66 28.94
CA GLN A 310 -27.33 -16.47 29.88
C GLN A 310 -26.25 -15.65 30.63
N GLY A 311 -26.49 -14.35 30.84
CA GLY A 311 -25.51 -13.44 31.46
C GLY A 311 -24.32 -13.05 30.55
N ILE A 312 -24.33 -13.45 29.27
CA ILE A 312 -23.29 -13.09 28.30
C ILE A 312 -23.83 -12.00 27.33
N PRO A 313 -23.05 -10.95 27.03
CA PRO A 313 -23.49 -9.88 26.14
C PRO A 313 -23.57 -10.34 24.68
N VAL A 314 -24.73 -10.19 24.06
CA VAL A 314 -25.00 -10.35 22.62
C VAL A 314 -25.51 -9.04 22.05
N ASN A 315 -25.55 -8.90 20.72
CA ASN A 315 -26.23 -7.77 20.10
C ASN A 315 -27.75 -7.87 20.37
N ALA A 316 -28.35 -6.78 20.84
CA ALA A 316 -29.78 -6.74 21.18
C ALA A 316 -30.67 -7.11 19.99
N MET A 317 -30.25 -6.82 18.74
CA MET A 317 -30.99 -7.16 17.53
C MET A 317 -31.14 -8.67 17.31
N VAL A 318 -30.25 -9.49 17.84
CA VAL A 318 -30.30 -10.95 17.73
C VAL A 318 -30.64 -11.64 19.04
N ALA A 319 -30.82 -10.90 20.14
CA ALA A 319 -31.03 -11.47 21.47
C ALA A 319 -32.26 -12.39 21.55
N ASP A 320 -33.37 -12.00 20.89
CA ASP A 320 -34.57 -12.82 20.81
C ASP A 320 -34.35 -14.08 19.97
N GLN A 321 -33.62 -13.98 18.86
CA GLN A 321 -33.29 -15.13 18.01
C GLN A 321 -32.40 -16.14 18.73
N VAL A 322 -31.37 -15.64 19.44
CA VAL A 322 -30.46 -16.46 20.25
C VAL A 322 -31.21 -17.13 21.40
N THR A 323 -32.11 -16.39 22.05
CA THR A 323 -32.98 -16.92 23.10
C THR A 323 -33.91 -18.01 22.57
N ALA A 324 -34.53 -17.80 21.42
CA ALA A 324 -35.38 -18.79 20.76
C ALA A 324 -34.58 -20.05 20.39
N MET A 325 -33.35 -19.90 19.89
CA MET A 325 -32.45 -21.02 19.57
C MET A 325 -32.09 -21.84 20.81
N ILE A 326 -31.73 -21.19 21.92
CA ILE A 326 -31.42 -21.86 23.19
C ILE A 326 -32.64 -22.59 23.75
N ASN A 327 -33.81 -21.95 23.72
CA ASN A 327 -35.04 -22.55 24.22
C ASN A 327 -35.49 -23.75 23.36
N ALA A 328 -35.32 -23.66 22.03
CA ALA A 328 -35.62 -24.77 21.13
C ALA A 328 -34.69 -25.97 21.38
N ALA A 329 -33.39 -25.73 21.57
CA ALA A 329 -32.45 -26.80 21.91
C ALA A 329 -32.81 -27.46 23.25
N ALA A 330 -33.17 -26.64 24.26
CA ALA A 330 -33.57 -27.15 25.56
C ALA A 330 -34.85 -28.01 25.49
N ALA A 331 -35.82 -27.64 24.64
CA ALA A 331 -37.02 -28.45 24.39
C ALA A 331 -36.70 -29.80 23.75
N ASP A 332 -35.63 -29.88 22.96
CA ASP A 332 -35.11 -31.12 22.37
C ASP A 332 -34.13 -31.87 23.30
N GLY A 333 -33.99 -31.43 24.56
CA GLY A 333 -33.12 -32.05 25.56
C GLY A 333 -31.62 -31.75 25.38
N VAL A 334 -31.26 -30.77 24.55
CA VAL A 334 -29.88 -30.32 24.31
C VAL A 334 -29.63 -28.98 24.97
N THR A 335 -28.65 -28.91 25.88
CA THR A 335 -28.22 -27.63 26.45
C THR A 335 -27.27 -26.92 25.50
N LEU A 336 -27.52 -25.64 25.21
CA LEU A 336 -26.55 -24.75 24.55
C LEU A 336 -26.03 -23.76 25.59
N GLN A 337 -24.72 -23.73 25.80
CA GLN A 337 -24.08 -22.83 26.76
C GLN A 337 -23.22 -21.81 26.04
N ILE A 338 -23.58 -20.52 26.12
CA ILE A 338 -22.77 -19.44 25.57
C ILE A 338 -21.49 -19.33 26.40
N GLY A 339 -20.34 -19.45 25.73
CA GLY A 339 -19.03 -19.17 26.33
C GLY A 339 -18.60 -17.73 26.09
N ASN A 340 -18.71 -17.28 24.83
CA ASN A 340 -18.37 -15.92 24.41
C ASN A 340 -19.27 -15.48 23.25
N SER A 341 -19.56 -14.19 23.14
CA SER A 341 -20.35 -13.67 22.01
C SER A 341 -20.00 -12.25 21.60
N TYR A 342 -19.62 -11.39 22.53
CA TYR A 342 -19.21 -10.02 22.22
C TYR A 342 -17.79 -9.71 22.68
N ARG A 343 -17.06 -8.97 21.82
CA ARG A 343 -15.72 -8.45 22.13
C ARG A 343 -15.52 -7.07 21.51
N SER A 344 -15.15 -6.08 22.31
CA SER A 344 -14.90 -4.72 21.82
C SER A 344 -13.75 -4.63 20.80
N VAL A 345 -13.73 -3.56 20.00
CA VAL A 345 -12.64 -3.26 19.06
C VAL A 345 -11.29 -3.14 19.77
N ALA A 346 -11.27 -2.50 20.95
CA ALA A 346 -10.05 -2.37 21.75
C ALA A 346 -9.48 -3.74 22.15
N ARG A 347 -10.34 -4.66 22.59
CA ARG A 347 -9.92 -6.03 22.93
C ARG A 347 -9.46 -6.80 21.69
N GLN A 348 -10.03 -6.54 20.50
CA GLN A 348 -9.52 -7.10 19.24
C GLN A 348 -8.10 -6.64 18.92
N ILE A 349 -7.82 -5.35 19.10
CA ILE A 349 -6.48 -4.79 18.87
C ILE A 349 -5.49 -5.43 19.85
N GLU A 350 -5.90 -5.63 21.09
CA GLU A 350 -5.09 -6.32 22.10
C GLU A 350 -4.77 -7.76 21.68
N LEU A 351 -5.76 -8.53 21.21
CA LEU A 351 -5.54 -9.88 20.71
C LEU A 351 -4.63 -9.91 19.48
N ARG A 352 -4.75 -8.95 18.57
CA ARG A 352 -3.83 -8.82 17.42
C ARG A 352 -2.41 -8.56 17.89
N ARG A 353 -2.21 -7.68 18.87
CA ARG A 353 -0.88 -7.42 19.47
C ARG A 353 -0.28 -8.70 20.06
N GLN A 354 -1.10 -9.51 20.72
CA GLN A 354 -0.67 -10.78 21.33
C GLN A 354 -0.37 -11.87 20.29
N ASN A 355 -1.22 -12.02 19.27
CA ASN A 355 -1.21 -13.17 18.37
C ASN A 355 -0.49 -12.92 17.04
N CYS A 356 -0.33 -11.66 16.63
CA CYS A 356 0.22 -11.25 15.33
C CYS A 356 1.48 -10.39 15.46
N GLY A 357 1.65 -9.69 16.60
CA GLY A 357 2.71 -8.71 16.84
C GLY A 357 2.18 -7.27 16.95
N SER A 358 3.04 -6.34 17.36
CA SER A 358 2.65 -4.97 17.74
C SER A 358 2.83 -3.90 16.66
N SER A 359 3.31 -4.25 15.47
CA SER A 359 3.45 -3.29 14.36
C SER A 359 2.09 -2.92 13.75
N HIS A 360 2.02 -1.78 13.05
CA HIS A 360 0.81 -1.38 12.32
C HIS A 360 0.36 -2.49 11.36
N TYR A 361 1.31 -3.04 10.58
CA TYR A 361 1.07 -4.17 9.72
C TYR A 361 0.46 -5.35 10.48
N ALA A 362 1.04 -5.76 11.61
CA ALA A 362 0.54 -6.89 12.40
C ALA A 362 -0.87 -6.66 12.98
N ILE A 363 -1.23 -5.41 13.31
CA ILE A 363 -2.51 -5.07 13.94
C ILE A 363 -3.62 -4.77 12.94
N TYR A 364 -3.32 -4.25 11.75
CA TYR A 364 -4.34 -3.76 10.82
C TYR A 364 -4.31 -4.47 9.46
N GLU A 365 -3.15 -4.92 8.99
CA GLU A 365 -2.98 -5.38 7.60
C GLU A 365 -2.75 -6.89 7.46
N MET A 366 -1.98 -7.49 8.37
CA MET A 366 -1.64 -8.91 8.39
C MET A 366 -2.91 -9.77 8.32
N SER A 367 -2.89 -10.80 7.48
CA SER A 367 -4.02 -11.70 7.31
C SER A 367 -4.29 -12.48 8.60
N SER A 368 -5.58 -12.71 8.92
CA SER A 368 -5.97 -13.35 10.17
C SER A 368 -5.30 -14.70 10.38
N GLY A 369 -5.13 -15.50 9.31
CA GLY A 369 -4.47 -16.80 9.34
C GLY A 369 -2.96 -16.77 9.55
N SER A 370 -2.31 -15.61 9.41
CA SER A 370 -0.87 -15.46 9.72
C SER A 370 -0.62 -15.23 11.21
N CYS A 371 -1.65 -14.90 11.99
CA CYS A 371 -1.58 -14.81 13.45
C CYS A 371 -1.63 -16.20 14.09
N ARG A 372 -1.10 -16.32 15.30
CA ARG A 372 -1.17 -17.57 16.10
C ARG A 372 -1.72 -17.29 17.50
N PRO A 373 -2.96 -17.75 17.81
CA PRO A 373 -3.96 -18.34 16.90
C PRO A 373 -4.48 -17.33 15.84
N PRO A 374 -5.16 -17.81 14.77
CA PRO A 374 -5.76 -16.92 13.79
C PRO A 374 -6.66 -15.87 14.44
N THR A 375 -6.45 -14.60 14.11
CA THR A 375 -7.12 -13.49 14.80
C THR A 375 -7.62 -12.48 13.78
N ALA A 376 -8.93 -12.25 13.77
CA ALA A 376 -9.57 -11.35 12.82
C ALA A 376 -9.07 -9.91 12.91
N LYS A 377 -9.26 -9.16 11.83
CA LYS A 377 -8.91 -7.75 11.77
C LYS A 377 -9.83 -6.90 12.65
N PRO A 378 -9.34 -5.85 13.35
CA PRO A 378 -10.23 -4.92 14.02
C PRO A 378 -11.26 -4.37 13.03
N GLY A 379 -12.54 -4.59 13.34
CA GLY A 379 -13.68 -4.17 12.51
C GLY A 379 -14.18 -5.26 11.56
N GLN A 380 -13.54 -6.43 11.50
CA GLN A 380 -13.91 -7.53 10.61
C GLN A 380 -14.40 -8.78 11.36
N SER A 381 -14.45 -8.78 12.69
CA SER A 381 -14.95 -9.93 13.46
C SER A 381 -16.42 -9.77 13.81
N GLN A 382 -17.23 -10.80 13.55
CA GLN A 382 -18.63 -10.84 13.97
C GLN A 382 -18.81 -10.75 15.50
N HIS A 383 -17.81 -11.15 16.29
CA HIS A 383 -17.81 -10.92 17.74
C HIS A 383 -17.76 -9.42 18.11
N GLN A 384 -17.19 -8.57 17.26
CA GLN A 384 -17.22 -7.12 17.47
C GLN A 384 -18.59 -6.51 17.23
N LEU A 385 -19.44 -7.19 16.47
CA LEU A 385 -20.82 -6.81 16.21
C LEU A 385 -21.80 -7.46 17.20
N GLY A 386 -21.34 -8.37 18.06
CA GLY A 386 -22.18 -9.19 18.92
C GLY A 386 -23.08 -10.18 18.15
N LEU A 387 -22.68 -10.54 16.92
CA LEU A 387 -23.41 -11.41 15.98
C LEU A 387 -22.76 -12.79 15.82
N ALA A 388 -21.78 -13.11 16.66
CA ALA A 388 -21.16 -14.43 16.75
C ALA A 388 -21.28 -14.97 18.17
N ILE A 389 -21.31 -16.28 18.29
CA ILE A 389 -21.41 -17.02 19.55
C ILE A 389 -20.43 -18.19 19.49
N ASP A 390 -19.55 -18.24 20.48
CA ASP A 390 -18.75 -19.41 20.80
C ASP A 390 -19.48 -20.20 21.89
N PHE A 391 -19.96 -21.40 21.57
CA PHE A 391 -20.62 -22.28 22.52
C PHE A 391 -19.61 -23.12 23.30
N ALA A 392 -19.60 -22.97 24.63
CA ALA A 392 -18.63 -23.59 25.53
C ALA A 392 -18.66 -25.13 25.50
N ASN A 393 -19.83 -25.72 25.19
CA ASN A 393 -20.05 -27.16 25.16
C ASN A 393 -20.10 -27.75 23.74
N CYS A 394 -19.66 -26.99 22.73
CA CYS A 394 -19.54 -27.40 21.33
C CYS A 394 -18.08 -27.66 20.91
N SER A 395 -17.27 -28.29 21.78
CA SER A 395 -15.82 -28.43 21.57
C SER A 395 -15.43 -29.29 20.36
N SER A 396 -16.33 -30.13 19.85
CA SER A 396 -16.11 -30.95 18.65
C SER A 396 -17.41 -31.25 17.91
N ARG A 397 -17.28 -31.72 16.66
CA ARG A 397 -18.41 -32.12 15.81
C ARG A 397 -19.21 -33.32 16.31
N GLY A 398 -18.65 -34.07 17.27
CA GLY A 398 -19.33 -35.20 17.91
C GLY A 398 -20.20 -34.81 19.11
N THR A 399 -20.16 -33.55 19.55
CA THR A 399 -20.95 -33.09 20.70
C THR A 399 -22.43 -32.96 20.34
N ALA A 400 -23.32 -33.24 21.31
CA ALA A 400 -24.76 -33.02 21.15
C ALA A 400 -25.08 -31.55 20.80
N CYS A 401 -24.34 -30.61 21.41
CA CYS A 401 -24.37 -29.19 21.10
C CYS A 401 -24.14 -28.92 19.61
N TYR A 402 -23.04 -29.44 19.04
CA TYR A 402 -22.71 -29.23 17.63
C TYR A 402 -23.74 -29.88 16.70
N GLN A 403 -24.10 -31.14 16.97
CA GLN A 403 -25.02 -31.89 16.11
C GLN A 403 -26.40 -31.21 16.05
N TRP A 404 -26.89 -30.72 17.18
CA TRP A 404 -28.14 -29.99 17.22
C TRP A 404 -28.05 -28.66 16.45
N LEU A 405 -26.99 -27.87 16.67
CA LEU A 405 -26.78 -26.61 15.94
C LEU A 405 -26.61 -26.84 14.43
N ALA A 406 -25.86 -27.88 14.02
CA ALA A 406 -25.68 -28.21 12.61
C ALA A 406 -27.00 -28.55 11.90
N ALA A 407 -27.96 -29.14 12.62
CA ALA A 407 -29.28 -29.44 12.09
C ALA A 407 -30.26 -28.24 12.16
N ASN A 408 -30.09 -27.31 13.11
CA ASN A 408 -31.14 -26.34 13.45
C ASN A 408 -30.74 -24.86 13.42
N ALA A 409 -29.46 -24.51 13.56
CA ALA A 409 -29.02 -23.13 13.77
C ALA A 409 -29.39 -22.17 12.62
N SER A 410 -29.43 -22.69 11.38
CA SER A 410 -29.82 -21.90 10.21
C SER A 410 -31.26 -21.35 10.29
N ARG A 411 -32.16 -22.05 11.00
CA ARG A 411 -33.53 -21.60 11.28
C ARG A 411 -33.57 -20.33 12.14
N PHE A 412 -32.50 -20.08 12.88
CA PHE A 412 -32.30 -18.93 13.76
C PHE A 412 -31.26 -17.97 13.18
N GLY A 413 -30.87 -18.12 11.91
CA GLY A 413 -29.95 -17.23 11.22
C GLY A 413 -28.48 -17.41 11.62
N TYR A 414 -28.09 -18.52 12.24
CA TYR A 414 -26.71 -18.81 12.60
C TYR A 414 -26.11 -19.94 11.75
N TYR A 415 -24.84 -19.77 11.37
CA TYR A 415 -24.08 -20.70 10.54
C TYR A 415 -22.71 -20.96 11.17
N ASN A 416 -22.21 -22.19 11.02
CA ASN A 416 -20.92 -22.58 11.59
C ASN A 416 -19.76 -22.08 10.74
N LEU A 417 -18.70 -21.59 11.38
CA LEU A 417 -17.40 -21.43 10.74
C LEU A 417 -16.75 -22.82 10.57
N PRO A 418 -16.46 -23.28 9.34
CA PRO A 418 -15.99 -24.66 9.12
C PRO A 418 -14.67 -25.01 9.81
N SER A 419 -13.83 -24.05 10.17
CA SER A 419 -12.59 -24.33 10.91
C SER A 419 -12.80 -24.56 12.40
N GLU A 420 -13.93 -24.12 12.98
CA GLU A 420 -14.15 -24.07 14.43
C GLU A 420 -15.53 -24.62 14.81
N ALA A 421 -15.58 -25.79 15.46
CA ALA A 421 -16.85 -26.44 15.80
C ALA A 421 -17.70 -25.64 16.81
N TRP A 422 -17.06 -24.85 17.66
CA TRP A 422 -17.74 -24.05 18.68
C TRP A 422 -18.28 -22.72 18.15
N HIS A 423 -17.81 -22.23 17.00
CA HIS A 423 -18.07 -20.88 16.52
C HIS A 423 -19.25 -20.82 15.54
N TRP A 424 -20.24 -20.00 15.87
CA TRP A 424 -21.44 -19.80 15.07
C TRP A 424 -21.72 -18.31 14.92
N SER A 425 -21.95 -17.85 13.70
CA SER A 425 -22.23 -16.43 13.42
C SER A 425 -23.33 -16.27 12.39
N THR A 426 -23.84 -15.05 12.22
CA THR A 426 -24.85 -14.75 11.20
C THR A 426 -24.36 -14.89 9.75
N THR A 427 -23.04 -15.02 9.54
CA THR A 427 -22.41 -15.16 8.23
C THR A 427 -21.69 -16.49 8.03
N GLY A 428 -21.41 -17.24 9.11
CA GLY A 428 -20.62 -18.48 9.06
C GLY A 428 -19.12 -18.26 8.80
N SER A 429 -18.63 -17.04 9.04
CA SER A 429 -17.26 -16.59 8.73
C SER A 429 -16.61 -15.82 9.87
#